data_AF-A0AA38UJ33-F1
#
_entry.id   AF-A0AA38UJ33-F1
#
_cell.length_a   1.000
_cell.length_b   1.000
_cell.length_c   1.000
_cell.angle_alpha   90.00
_cell.angle_beta   90.00
_cell.angle_gamma   90.00
#
_symmetry.space_group_name_H-M   'P 1'
#
loop_
_entity.id
_entity.type
_entity.pdbx_description
1 polymer ?
#
loop_
_entity_poly.entity_id
_entity_poly.type
_entity_poly.pdbx_seq_one_letter_code
_entity_poly.pdbx_strand_id
1 'polypeptide(L)'
;MTTSLGSDATLQSWRLVHDVISEETMKEKMQRHLQYEVGERLQKDKLLPHVALAFPLSEQKYQGRLFTLLPLPISTGFPIHIHGIFALTPDRQSLRNPEEMGIGLESRERLLVAWNQMLFEELIPKAWATSLLPVLIHQDKIGNIWSAWPPEHTIILQASSMLAAVSKEALENTNNIFLAQLAENQEFIGSELQYL
;
A
#
# COMPACT_ATOMS: atom_id res chain seq x y z
N MET A 1 1.62 9.87 18.60
CA MET A 1 1.70 11.35 18.60
C MET A 1 0.30 11.85 18.89
N THR A 2 0.10 12.62 19.97
CA THR A 2 -1.22 13.05 20.44
C THR A 2 -1.30 14.57 20.36
N THR A 3 -2.22 15.09 19.53
CA THR A 3 -2.55 16.52 19.47
C THR A 3 -3.92 16.74 20.09
N SER A 4 -4.03 17.60 21.10
CA SER A 4 -5.32 18.01 21.68
C SER A 4 -5.64 19.46 21.35
N LEU A 5 -6.87 19.72 20.90
CA LEU A 5 -7.49 21.04 20.93
C LEU A 5 -9.01 20.86 21.00
N GLY A 6 -9.66 21.49 21.99
CA GLY A 6 -11.12 21.61 22.10
C GLY A 6 -11.82 20.46 22.82
N SER A 7 -12.89 20.76 23.56
CA SER A 7 -13.64 19.89 24.48
C SER A 7 -14.46 18.76 23.83
N ASP A 8 -14.09 18.33 22.63
CA ASP A 8 -14.57 17.12 21.95
C ASP A 8 -13.39 16.46 21.19
N ALA A 9 -12.21 16.48 21.80
CA ALA A 9 -11.03 15.85 21.23
C ALA A 9 -11.22 14.33 21.17
N THR A 10 -11.55 13.81 19.99
CA THR A 10 -11.55 12.37 19.74
C THR A 10 -10.11 11.88 19.69
N LEU A 11 -9.75 11.02 20.65
CA LEU A 11 -8.46 10.35 20.64
C LEU A 11 -8.50 9.26 19.56
N GLN A 12 -7.62 9.37 18.56
CA GLN A 12 -7.46 8.35 17.53
C GLN A 12 -6.04 7.77 17.57
N SER A 13 -5.95 6.45 17.75
CA SER A 13 -4.70 5.69 17.70
C SER A 13 -4.52 5.08 16.32
N TRP A 14 -3.27 5.01 15.88
CA TRP A 14 -2.91 4.53 14.54
C TRP A 14 -1.77 3.53 14.63
N ARG A 15 -1.91 2.40 13.92
CA ARG A 15 -0.80 1.51 13.61
C ARG A 15 -0.10 1.99 12.36
N LEU A 16 1.18 2.33 12.50
CA LEU A 16 2.05 2.77 11.42
C LEU A 16 3.04 1.66 11.08
N VAL A 17 3.12 1.33 9.79
CA VAL A 17 4.17 0.47 9.23
C VAL A 17 4.74 1.14 7.98
N HIS A 18 5.96 0.79 7.61
CA HIS A 18 6.57 1.29 6.38
C HIS A 18 7.46 0.23 5.76
N ASP A 19 7.55 0.27 4.44
CA ASP A 19 8.32 -0.66 3.64
C ASP A 19 9.13 0.09 2.60
N VAL A 20 10.31 -0.45 2.31
CA VAL A 20 11.23 0.03 1.29
C VAL A 20 11.67 -1.17 0.47
N ILE A 21 11.66 -1.03 -0.86
CA ILE A 21 12.44 -1.92 -1.73
C ILE A 21 13.68 -1.17 -2.22
N SER A 22 14.76 -1.88 -2.56
CA SER A 22 15.97 -1.21 -3.01
C SER A 22 15.70 -0.44 -4.31
N GLU A 23 16.39 0.69 -4.49
CA GLU A 23 16.32 1.46 -5.74
C GLU A 23 16.74 0.61 -6.95
N GLU A 24 17.67 -0.32 -6.75
CA GLU A 24 18.10 -1.27 -7.78
C GLU A 24 16.98 -2.22 -8.21
N THR A 25 16.30 -2.89 -7.26
CA THR A 25 15.18 -3.79 -7.56
C THR A 25 14.03 -3.03 -8.22
N MET A 26 13.72 -1.81 -7.75
CA MET A 26 12.69 -0.99 -8.36
C MET A 26 13.07 -0.56 -9.78
N LYS A 27 14.33 -0.15 -10.00
CA LYS A 27 14.87 0.20 -11.33
C LYS A 27 14.75 -0.99 -12.28
N GLU A 28 15.15 -2.18 -11.86
CA GLU A 28 15.05 -3.41 -12.68
C GLU A 28 13.60 -3.74 -13.05
N LYS A 29 12.66 -3.65 -12.09
CA LYS A 29 11.23 -3.87 -12.35
C LYS A 29 10.67 -2.84 -13.34
N MET A 30 10.96 -1.55 -13.12
CA MET A 30 10.53 -0.46 -13.99
C MET A 30 11.11 -0.59 -15.40
N GLN A 31 12.40 -0.90 -15.53
CA GLN A 31 13.07 -1.09 -16.82
C GLN A 31 12.52 -2.29 -17.59
N ARG A 32 12.26 -3.42 -16.88
CA ARG A 32 11.60 -4.58 -17.48
C ARG A 32 10.19 -4.26 -17.94
N HIS A 33 9.44 -3.45 -17.21
CA HIS A 33 8.09 -3.06 -17.59
C HIS A 33 8.08 -2.09 -18.80
N LEU A 34 8.98 -1.09 -18.78
CA LEU A 34 8.99 0.00 -19.74
C LEU A 34 9.81 -0.29 -21.01
N GLN A 35 10.71 -1.27 -20.96
CA GLN A 35 11.60 -1.70 -22.05
C GLN A 35 12.63 -0.64 -22.49
N TYR A 36 13.07 0.21 -21.57
CA TYR A 36 14.15 1.19 -21.78
C TYR A 36 14.84 1.54 -20.45
N GLU A 37 16.02 2.18 -20.51
CA GLU A 37 16.80 2.59 -19.33
C GLU A 37 16.10 3.71 -18.52
N VAL A 38 15.80 3.45 -17.25
CA VAL A 38 15.02 4.37 -16.39
C VAL A 38 15.85 5.05 -15.29
N GLY A 39 17.05 4.56 -14.98
CA GLY A 39 17.78 4.88 -13.73
C GLY A 39 17.94 6.38 -13.44
N GLU A 40 18.58 7.12 -14.35
CA GLU A 40 18.78 8.57 -14.19
C GLU A 40 17.45 9.35 -14.09
N ARG A 41 16.41 8.84 -14.75
CA ARG A 41 15.10 9.49 -14.82
C ARG A 41 14.34 9.35 -13.50
N LEU A 42 14.42 8.19 -12.85
CA LEU A 42 13.85 7.98 -11.52
C LEU A 42 14.45 8.97 -10.50
N GLN A 43 15.78 9.15 -10.55
CA GLN A 43 16.48 10.11 -9.69
C GLN A 43 16.09 11.57 -10.00
N LYS A 44 16.03 11.93 -11.29
CA LYS A 44 15.64 13.27 -11.74
C LYS A 44 14.24 13.65 -11.25
N ASP A 45 13.30 12.72 -11.28
CA ASP A 45 11.94 12.90 -10.78
C ASP A 45 11.79 12.65 -9.26
N LYS A 46 12.90 12.35 -8.57
CA LYS A 46 12.98 12.11 -7.12
C LYS A 46 12.04 10.98 -6.65
N LEU A 47 11.87 9.96 -7.49
CA LEU A 47 11.01 8.82 -7.22
C LEU A 47 11.74 7.84 -6.30
N LEU A 48 11.19 7.62 -5.10
CA LEU A 48 11.77 6.76 -4.10
C LEU A 48 10.83 5.59 -3.77
N PRO A 49 11.32 4.34 -3.78
CA PRO A 49 10.51 3.14 -3.56
C PRO A 49 10.22 2.90 -2.07
N HIS A 50 9.55 3.86 -1.44
CA HIS A 50 9.17 3.82 -0.04
C HIS A 50 7.67 4.10 0.10
N VAL A 51 7.00 3.27 0.89
CA VAL A 51 5.60 3.46 1.27
C VAL A 51 5.43 3.34 2.78
N ALA A 52 4.46 4.06 3.32
CA ALA A 52 4.03 3.88 4.70
C ALA A 52 2.51 3.75 4.77
N LEU A 53 2.04 2.86 5.63
CA LEU A 53 0.62 2.55 5.81
C LEU A 53 0.23 2.93 7.23
N ALA A 54 -0.93 3.59 7.38
CA ALA A 54 -1.49 3.90 8.68
C ALA A 54 -2.91 3.32 8.79
N PHE A 55 -3.09 2.35 9.69
CA PHE A 55 -4.39 1.77 10.01
C PHE A 55 -4.94 2.34 11.33
N PRO A 56 -6.19 2.82 11.36
CA PRO A 56 -6.78 3.35 12.58
C PRO A 56 -7.18 2.20 13.52
N LEU A 57 -6.73 2.25 14.77
CA LEU A 57 -7.04 1.22 15.79
C LEU A 57 -8.40 1.44 16.47
N SER A 58 -9.24 2.30 15.91
CA SER A 58 -10.61 2.52 16.36
C SER A 58 -11.58 1.64 15.58
N GLU A 59 -12.64 1.15 16.22
CA GLU A 59 -13.71 0.35 15.60
C GLU A 59 -14.57 1.13 14.57
N GLN A 60 -14.32 2.41 14.36
CA GLN A 60 -15.04 3.22 13.39
C GLN A 60 -14.53 2.96 11.98
N LYS A 61 -15.46 2.78 11.03
CA LYS A 61 -15.13 2.73 9.61
C LYS A 61 -14.43 4.01 9.20
N TYR A 62 -13.27 3.86 8.56
CA TYR A 62 -12.43 4.97 8.17
C TYR A 62 -12.29 5.03 6.65
N GLN A 63 -12.27 6.24 6.09
CA GLN A 63 -11.96 6.47 4.68
C GLN A 63 -10.53 6.99 4.53
N GLY A 64 -9.70 6.11 4.00
CA GLY A 64 -8.30 6.32 3.70
C GLY A 64 -8.04 7.48 2.76
N ARG A 65 -6.81 7.96 2.79
CA ARG A 65 -6.31 9.04 1.94
C ARG A 65 -4.90 8.70 1.48
N LEU A 66 -4.55 9.20 0.31
CA LEU A 66 -3.16 9.18 -0.15
C LEU A 66 -2.41 10.38 0.41
N PHE A 67 -1.13 10.17 0.73
CA PHE A 67 -0.20 11.19 1.16
C PHE A 67 1.03 11.17 0.27
N THR A 68 1.49 12.35 -0.11
CA THR A 68 2.84 12.57 -0.68
C THR A 68 3.43 13.76 0.03
N LEU A 69 4.11 13.48 1.15
CA LEU A 69 4.49 14.43 2.22
C LEU A 69 3.32 15.14 2.91
N LEU A 70 2.26 15.47 2.17
CA LEU A 70 1.02 16.10 2.62
C LEU A 70 -0.19 15.28 2.16
N PRO A 71 -1.34 15.37 2.86
CA PRO A 71 -2.57 14.71 2.46
C PRO A 71 -3.04 15.20 1.09
N LEU A 72 -3.34 14.27 0.18
CA LEU A 72 -3.95 14.59 -1.10
C LEU A 72 -5.47 14.77 -0.92
N PRO A 73 -6.15 15.56 -1.76
CA PRO A 73 -7.61 15.70 -1.77
C PRO A 73 -8.31 14.47 -2.38
N ILE A 74 -7.76 13.28 -2.16
CA ILE A 74 -8.20 12.00 -2.72
C ILE A 74 -8.63 11.11 -1.55
N SER A 75 -9.94 10.88 -1.43
CA SER A 75 -10.46 9.77 -0.62
C SER A 75 -10.21 8.48 -1.40
N THR A 76 -9.70 7.43 -0.76
CA THR A 76 -9.37 6.18 -1.45
C THR A 76 -10.44 5.11 -1.30
N GLY A 77 -11.29 5.24 -0.27
CA GLY A 77 -12.19 4.16 0.17
C GLY A 77 -11.46 3.01 0.88
N PHE A 78 -10.14 3.06 1.00
CA PHE A 78 -9.37 2.08 1.77
C PHE A 78 -9.57 2.27 3.28
N PRO A 79 -9.42 1.22 4.09
CA PRO A 79 -9.45 1.36 5.55
C PRO A 79 -8.19 2.00 6.14
N ILE A 80 -7.23 2.43 5.30
CA ILE A 80 -5.93 2.96 5.71
C ILE A 80 -5.54 4.23 4.99
N HIS A 81 -4.69 5.04 5.63
CA HIS A 81 -3.89 6.02 4.90
C HIS A 81 -2.68 5.36 4.25
N ILE A 82 -2.30 5.85 3.07
CA ILE A 82 -1.14 5.37 2.33
C ILE A 82 -0.27 6.57 1.97
N HIS A 83 0.97 6.55 2.44
CA HIS A 83 1.99 7.50 2.06
C HIS A 83 2.93 6.88 1.02
N GLY A 84 3.27 7.66 0.00
CA GLY A 84 4.27 7.30 -1.01
C GLY A 84 4.66 8.51 -1.86
N ILE A 85 5.73 8.37 -2.63
CA ILE A 85 6.11 9.37 -3.62
C ILE A 85 5.27 9.15 -4.88
N PHE A 86 4.00 9.57 -4.86
CA PHE A 86 3.11 9.40 -5.99
C PHE A 86 3.39 10.44 -7.08
N ALA A 87 3.30 10.02 -8.33
CA ALA A 87 3.31 10.94 -9.46
C ALA A 87 1.93 11.56 -9.65
N LEU A 88 1.86 12.88 -9.48
CA LEU A 88 0.62 13.64 -9.50
C LEU A 88 0.44 14.40 -10.82
N THR A 89 -0.80 14.84 -11.07
CA THR A 89 -1.10 15.89 -12.04
C THR A 89 -0.43 17.21 -11.63
N PRO A 90 -0.24 18.16 -12.56
CA PRO A 90 0.42 19.44 -12.27
C PRO A 90 -0.25 20.26 -11.16
N ASP A 91 -1.58 20.22 -11.07
CA ASP A 91 -2.37 20.86 -10.01
C ASP A 91 -2.35 20.10 -8.67
N ARG A 92 -1.71 18.91 -8.66
CA ARG A 92 -1.52 18.03 -7.50
C ARG A 92 -2.83 17.59 -6.84
N GLN A 93 -3.93 17.56 -7.60
CA GLN A 93 -5.23 17.14 -7.09
C GLN A 93 -5.54 15.66 -7.34
N SER A 94 -4.87 15.04 -8.31
CA SER A 94 -5.07 13.63 -8.67
C SER A 94 -3.75 12.92 -8.96
N LEU A 95 -3.80 11.58 -8.95
CA LEU A 95 -2.76 10.76 -9.56
C LEU A 95 -2.80 10.94 -11.08
N ARG A 96 -1.65 10.81 -11.74
CA ARG A 96 -1.62 10.79 -13.21
C ARG A 96 -2.49 9.67 -13.77
N ASN A 97 -3.34 10.00 -14.74
CA ASN A 97 -4.25 9.04 -15.36
C ASN A 97 -3.43 7.92 -16.04
N PRO A 98 -3.78 6.63 -15.83
CA PRO A 98 -3.14 5.51 -16.54
C PRO A 98 -3.11 5.64 -18.07
N GLU A 99 -4.02 6.42 -18.65
CA GLU A 99 -4.12 6.66 -20.10
C GLU A 99 -3.22 7.80 -20.60
N GLU A 100 -2.66 8.62 -19.71
CA GLU A 100 -1.78 9.75 -20.06
C GLU A 100 -0.33 9.28 -20.32
N MET A 101 -0.13 8.61 -21.46
CA MET A 101 1.16 8.01 -21.82
C MET A 101 2.14 9.00 -22.50
N GLY A 102 1.73 10.25 -22.73
CA GLY A 102 2.55 11.24 -23.43
C GLY A 102 2.88 10.87 -24.88
N ILE A 103 3.78 11.64 -25.51
CA ILE A 103 4.25 11.38 -26.89
C ILE A 103 5.57 10.62 -26.84
N GLY A 104 5.61 9.45 -27.47
CA GLY A 104 6.80 8.61 -27.58
C GLY A 104 6.93 7.57 -26.46
N LEU A 105 7.56 6.45 -26.79
CA LEU A 105 7.70 5.29 -25.90
C LEU A 105 8.53 5.58 -24.63
N GLU A 106 9.33 6.64 -24.64
CA GLU A 106 10.19 7.05 -23.54
C GLU A 106 9.76 8.38 -22.92
N SER A 107 8.51 8.79 -23.10
CA SER A 107 8.00 10.04 -22.51
C SER A 107 8.13 10.06 -20.98
N ARG A 108 8.24 11.25 -20.39
CA ARG A 108 8.27 11.40 -18.91
C ARG A 108 6.94 10.98 -18.30
N GLU A 109 5.85 11.26 -18.99
CA GLU A 109 4.47 10.93 -18.61
C GLU A 109 4.32 9.42 -18.42
N ARG A 110 4.78 8.62 -19.40
CA ARG A 110 4.74 7.15 -19.34
C ARG A 110 5.54 6.61 -18.16
N LEU A 111 6.72 7.17 -17.89
CA LEU A 111 7.53 6.80 -16.72
C LEU A 111 6.77 7.02 -15.42
N LEU A 112 6.14 8.19 -15.28
CA LEU A 112 5.41 8.58 -14.07
C LEU A 112 4.11 7.77 -13.87
N VAL A 113 3.42 7.43 -14.96
CA VAL A 113 2.27 6.52 -14.91
C VAL A 113 2.69 5.13 -14.46
N ALA A 114 3.73 4.56 -15.10
CA ALA A 114 4.27 3.25 -14.75
C ALA A 114 4.79 3.22 -13.30
N TRP A 115 5.35 4.33 -12.81
CA TRP A 115 5.77 4.45 -11.42
C TRP A 115 4.60 4.25 -10.45
N ASN A 116 3.49 4.95 -10.66
CA ASN A 116 2.31 4.77 -9.81
C ASN A 116 1.76 3.34 -9.91
N GLN A 117 1.69 2.77 -11.12
CA GLN A 117 1.27 1.37 -11.31
C GLN A 117 2.15 0.42 -10.49
N MET A 118 3.46 0.56 -10.57
CA MET A 118 4.42 -0.25 -9.80
C MET A 118 4.21 -0.11 -8.28
N LEU A 119 3.90 1.08 -7.77
CA LEU A 119 3.58 1.25 -6.36
C LEU A 119 2.30 0.50 -5.96
N PHE A 120 1.24 0.58 -6.77
CA PHE A 120 -0.06 -0.02 -6.45
C PHE A 120 -0.14 -1.53 -6.72
N GLU A 121 0.67 -2.05 -7.64
CA GLU A 121 0.67 -3.48 -8.01
C GLU A 121 1.67 -4.30 -7.19
N GLU A 122 2.74 -3.69 -6.68
CA GLU A 122 3.85 -4.41 -6.05
C GLU A 122 4.12 -3.92 -4.63
N LEU A 123 4.51 -2.65 -4.47
CA LEU A 123 5.07 -2.19 -3.20
C LEU A 123 4.01 -2.01 -2.10
N ILE A 124 2.87 -1.38 -2.41
CA ILE A 124 1.78 -1.20 -1.47
C ILE A 124 1.17 -2.55 -1.06
N PRO A 125 0.83 -3.46 -1.99
CA PRO A 125 0.30 -4.77 -1.62
C PRO A 125 1.24 -5.56 -0.72
N LYS A 126 2.54 -5.57 -1.03
CA LYS A 126 3.55 -6.22 -0.20
C LYS A 126 3.59 -5.63 1.21
N ALA A 127 3.68 -4.31 1.34
CA ALA A 127 3.69 -3.64 2.64
C ALA A 127 2.42 -3.93 3.46
N TRP A 128 1.28 -4.01 2.77
CA TRP A 128 0.00 -4.31 3.38
C TRP A 128 -0.02 -5.74 3.93
N ALA A 129 0.32 -6.72 3.09
CA ALA A 129 0.24 -8.12 3.46
C ALA A 129 1.34 -8.56 4.43
N THR A 130 2.57 -8.06 4.26
CA THR A 130 3.75 -8.57 4.99
C THR A 130 4.14 -7.74 6.20
N SER A 131 3.76 -6.47 6.25
CA SER A 131 4.09 -5.57 7.37
C SER A 131 2.85 -5.18 8.17
N LEU A 132 1.76 -4.78 7.51
CA LEU A 132 0.57 -4.31 8.23
C LEU A 132 -0.25 -5.46 8.84
N LEU A 133 -0.73 -6.40 8.04
CA LEU A 133 -1.63 -7.47 8.52
C LEU A 133 -1.01 -8.27 9.69
N PRO A 134 0.26 -8.71 9.64
CA PRO A 134 0.84 -9.46 10.75
C PRO A 134 0.88 -8.64 12.04
N VAL A 135 1.27 -7.36 11.98
CA VAL A 135 1.31 -6.51 13.19
C VAL A 135 -0.08 -6.34 13.79
N LEU A 136 -1.10 -6.16 12.95
CA LEU A 136 -2.49 -6.05 13.42
C LEU A 136 -2.98 -7.33 14.11
N ILE A 137 -2.60 -8.50 13.59
CA ILE A 137 -2.97 -9.80 14.14
C ILE A 137 -2.23 -10.08 15.45
N HIS A 138 -0.90 -9.95 15.44
CA HIS A 138 -0.03 -10.40 16.52
C HIS A 138 0.08 -9.41 17.67
N GLN A 139 0.07 -8.11 17.39
CA GLN A 139 0.35 -7.06 18.38
C GLN A 139 -0.91 -6.29 18.78
N ASP A 140 -1.70 -5.83 17.80
CA ASP A 140 -2.87 -5.00 18.09
C ASP A 140 -4.13 -5.81 18.45
N LYS A 141 -4.16 -7.10 18.07
CA LYS A 141 -5.26 -8.03 18.37
C LYS A 141 -6.62 -7.48 17.94
N ILE A 142 -6.69 -6.96 16.72
CA ILE A 142 -7.93 -6.37 16.19
C ILE A 142 -9.04 -7.42 16.09
N GLY A 143 -10.28 -7.06 16.46
CA GLY A 143 -11.40 -8.01 16.55
C GLY A 143 -11.82 -8.59 15.20
N ASN A 144 -11.75 -7.81 14.13
CA ASN A 144 -12.06 -8.25 12.78
C ASN A 144 -10.94 -7.89 11.79
N ILE A 145 -10.02 -8.82 11.53
CA ILE A 145 -8.91 -8.61 10.59
C ILE A 145 -9.38 -8.27 9.18
N TRP A 146 -10.54 -8.77 8.74
CA TRP A 146 -11.09 -8.49 7.41
C TRP A 146 -11.44 -7.02 7.20
N SER A 147 -11.65 -6.26 8.28
CA SER A 147 -11.82 -4.80 8.19
C SER A 147 -10.56 -4.06 7.75
N ALA A 148 -9.38 -4.70 7.86
CA ALA A 148 -8.11 -4.16 7.40
C ALA A 148 -7.76 -4.54 5.96
N TRP A 149 -8.57 -5.36 5.28
CA TRP A 149 -8.32 -5.75 3.89
C TRP A 149 -8.76 -4.66 2.90
N PRO A 150 -8.12 -4.56 1.72
CA PRO A 150 -8.60 -3.66 0.67
C PRO A 150 -10.04 -4.01 0.26
N PRO A 151 -10.87 -3.01 -0.06
CA PRO A 151 -12.19 -3.24 -0.62
C PRO A 151 -12.08 -3.86 -2.03
N GLU A 152 -13.08 -4.65 -2.41
CA GLU A 152 -13.18 -5.23 -3.76
C GLU A 152 -13.25 -4.16 -4.84
N HIS A 153 -14.00 -3.08 -4.57
CA HIS A 153 -14.17 -1.97 -5.48
C HIS A 153 -13.37 -0.77 -4.98
N THR A 154 -12.50 -0.25 -5.84
CA THR A 154 -11.74 0.98 -5.59
C THR A 154 -12.08 2.04 -6.63
N ILE A 155 -12.01 3.30 -6.22
CA ILE A 155 -12.13 4.45 -7.14
C ILE A 155 -10.77 4.87 -7.71
N ILE A 156 -9.68 4.34 -7.17
CA ILE A 156 -8.32 4.60 -7.65
C ILE A 156 -8.01 3.61 -8.77
N LEU A 157 -7.97 4.07 -10.01
CA LEU A 157 -7.78 3.23 -11.20
C LEU A 157 -6.52 2.35 -11.13
N GLN A 158 -5.42 2.92 -10.65
CA GLN A 158 -4.14 2.22 -10.48
C GLN A 158 -4.22 1.10 -9.43
N ALA A 159 -5.21 1.14 -8.54
CA ALA A 159 -5.38 0.17 -7.47
C ALA A 159 -6.51 -0.84 -7.76
N SER A 160 -6.98 -0.93 -9.00
CA SER A 160 -8.09 -1.81 -9.39
C SER A 160 -7.85 -3.28 -9.05
N SER A 161 -6.59 -3.71 -9.03
CA SER A 161 -6.15 -5.05 -8.64
C SER A 161 -5.71 -5.17 -7.18
N MET A 162 -5.89 -4.15 -6.34
CA MET A 162 -5.32 -4.07 -4.98
C MET A 162 -5.74 -5.25 -4.10
N LEU A 163 -7.03 -5.61 -4.07
CA LEU A 163 -7.48 -6.77 -3.30
C LEU A 163 -6.81 -8.06 -3.78
N ALA A 164 -6.73 -8.27 -5.09
CA ALA A 164 -6.08 -9.45 -5.67
C ALA A 164 -4.57 -9.49 -5.37
N ALA A 165 -3.88 -8.34 -5.47
CA ALA A 165 -2.46 -8.23 -5.19
C ALA A 165 -2.16 -8.48 -3.70
N VAL A 166 -2.93 -7.88 -2.78
CA VAL A 166 -2.79 -8.13 -1.33
C VAL A 166 -3.11 -9.57 -1.00
N SER A 167 -4.16 -10.15 -1.61
CA SER A 167 -4.51 -11.55 -1.40
C SER A 167 -3.39 -12.49 -1.85
N LYS A 168 -2.78 -12.21 -3.00
CA LYS A 168 -1.64 -12.99 -3.51
C LYS A 168 -0.46 -12.90 -2.55
N GLU A 169 -0.04 -11.69 -2.17
CA GLU A 169 1.06 -11.50 -1.20
C GLU A 169 0.76 -12.16 0.14
N ALA A 170 -0.49 -12.10 0.63
CA ALA A 170 -0.89 -12.75 1.87
C ALA A 170 -0.86 -14.29 1.76
N LEU A 171 -1.25 -14.84 0.63
CA LEU A 171 -1.21 -16.29 0.36
C LEU A 171 0.22 -16.81 0.19
N GLU A 172 1.12 -16.00 -0.37
CA GLU A 172 2.54 -16.34 -0.47
C GLU A 172 3.27 -16.22 0.88
N ASN A 173 2.67 -15.52 1.86
CA ASN A 173 3.20 -15.30 3.20
C ASN A 173 2.26 -15.82 4.32
N THR A 174 1.55 -16.94 4.06
CA THR A 174 0.45 -17.50 4.88
C THR A 174 0.76 -17.70 6.36
N ASN A 175 2.00 -18.05 6.69
CA ASN A 175 2.43 -18.46 8.03
C ASN A 175 2.21 -17.40 9.12
N ASN A 176 1.89 -16.16 8.74
CA ASN A 176 1.72 -15.04 9.67
C ASN A 176 0.34 -14.37 9.64
N ILE A 177 -0.58 -14.80 8.77
CA ILE A 177 -1.80 -14.01 8.45
C ILE A 177 -3.09 -14.77 8.72
N PHE A 178 -3.17 -16.06 8.39
CA PHE A 178 -4.42 -16.81 8.55
C PHE A 178 -4.37 -17.68 9.80
N LEU A 179 -5.09 -17.26 10.84
CA LEU A 179 -5.36 -18.10 12.01
C LEU A 179 -6.46 -19.11 11.68
N ALA A 180 -6.14 -20.40 11.75
CA ALA A 180 -7.13 -21.46 11.88
C ALA A 180 -7.50 -21.63 13.36
N GLN A 181 -8.80 -21.72 13.62
CA GLN A 181 -9.31 -22.11 14.92
C GLN A 181 -9.54 -23.61 14.92
N LEU A 182 -8.63 -24.36 15.55
CA LEU A 182 -8.71 -25.80 15.72
C LEU A 182 -9.00 -26.09 17.19
N ALA A 183 -10.25 -26.43 17.50
CA ALA A 183 -10.71 -26.65 18.89
C ALA A 183 -10.41 -25.44 19.81
N GLU A 184 -10.00 -25.68 21.07
CA GLU A 184 -9.68 -24.64 22.07
C GLU A 184 -8.39 -23.85 21.75
N ASN A 185 -7.69 -24.16 20.65
CA ASN A 185 -6.43 -23.52 20.26
C ASN A 185 -6.54 -22.72 18.95
N GLN A 186 -5.77 -21.63 18.87
CA GLN A 186 -5.57 -20.86 17.63
C GLN A 186 -4.18 -21.20 17.06
N GLU A 187 -4.14 -21.70 15.83
CA GLU A 187 -2.91 -22.06 15.11
C GLU A 187 -2.88 -21.37 13.74
N PHE A 188 -1.70 -21.10 13.18
CA PHE A 188 -1.58 -20.47 11.85
C PHE A 188 -1.68 -21.52 10.74
N ILE A 189 -2.46 -21.23 9.70
CA ILE A 189 -2.52 -22.06 8.49
C ILE A 189 -1.15 -22.00 7.79
N GLY A 190 -0.43 -23.13 7.79
CA GLY A 190 0.88 -23.27 7.14
C GLY A 190 2.07 -23.52 8.09
N SER A 191 1.88 -23.41 9.42
CA SER A 191 2.97 -23.64 10.39
C SER A 191 3.51 -25.07 10.43
N GLU A 192 2.79 -26.05 9.87
CA GLU A 192 3.19 -27.47 9.88
C GLU A 192 3.96 -27.94 8.62
N LEU A 193 4.18 -27.08 7.62
CA LEU A 193 4.87 -27.49 6.39
C LEU A 193 6.41 -27.51 6.49
N GLN A 194 6.99 -27.43 7.69
CA GLN A 194 8.44 -27.58 7.89
C GLN A 194 8.90 -29.02 8.16
N TYR A 195 7.99 -30.01 8.13
CA TYR A 195 8.32 -31.42 8.41
C TYR A 195 7.86 -32.43 7.34
N LEU A 196 7.73 -32.02 6.07
CA LEU A 196 7.53 -32.95 4.95
C LEU A 196 8.56 -32.72 3.83
#